data_AF-A0A957N9C8-F1
#
_entry.id   AF-A0A957N9C8-F1
#
_cell.length_a   1.000
_cell.length_b   1.000
_cell.length_c   1.000
_cell.angle_alpha   90.00
_cell.angle_beta   90.00
_cell.angle_gamma   90.00
#
_symmetry.space_group_name_H-M   'P 1'
#
loop_
_entity.id
_entity.type
_entity.pdbx_description
1 polymer ?
#
loop_
_entity_poly.entity_id
_entity_poly.type
_entity_poly.pdbx_seq_one_letter_code
_entity_poly.pdbx_strand_id
1 'polypeptide(L)' 'MAIKGFDSLQSLSEWYDGEVFQDISSDQLYVYDRSHNRWLHYKWSSGRREIMFVQQVSGDLPLVTQVYPQY' A
#
# COMPACT_ATOMS: atom_id res chain seq x y z
N MET A 1 14.76 0.34 1.17
CA MET A 1 14.29 1.76 1.20
C MET A 1 12.86 1.81 0.66
N ALA A 2 11.93 2.54 1.28
CA ALA A 2 10.55 2.62 0.77
C ALA A 2 10.46 3.56 -0.43
N ILE A 3 9.69 3.18 -1.46
CA ILE A 3 9.44 4.05 -2.62
C ILE A 3 8.41 5.10 -2.24
N LYS A 4 8.69 6.36 -2.62
CA LYS A 4 7.91 7.52 -2.16
C LYS A 4 6.53 7.61 -2.79
N GLY A 5 6.35 7.09 -4.00
CA GLY A 5 5.04 7.07 -4.63
C GLY A 5 4.95 6.18 -5.87
N PHE A 6 3.71 5.86 -6.23
CA PHE A 6 3.30 5.02 -7.35
C PHE A 6 2.11 5.68 -8.05
N ASP A 7 1.90 5.36 -9.33
CA ASP A 7 0.78 5.88 -10.12
C ASP A 7 -0.47 4.97 -10.05
N SER A 8 -0.32 3.73 -9.59
CA SER A 8 -1.38 2.72 -9.64
C SER A 8 -1.19 1.62 -8.59
N LEU A 9 -2.27 0.89 -8.29
CA LEU A 9 -2.19 -0.32 -7.45
C LEU A 9 -1.34 -1.40 -8.09
N GLN A 10 -1.33 -1.48 -9.42
CA GLN A 10 -0.53 -2.44 -10.16
C GLN A 10 0.96 -2.18 -9.94
N SER A 11 1.43 -0.96 -10.14
CA SER A 11 2.85 -0.62 -9.97
C SER A 11 3.31 -0.80 -8.51
N LEU A 12 2.44 -0.50 -7.53
CA LEU A 12 2.70 -0.79 -6.12
C LEU A 12 2.85 -2.30 -5.84
N SER A 13 1.90 -3.11 -6.32
CA SER A 13 1.88 -4.56 -6.11
C SER A 13 3.08 -5.25 -6.76
N GLU A 14 3.38 -4.89 -8.01
CA GLU A 14 4.51 -5.45 -8.78
C GLU A 14 5.86 -5.11 -8.13
N TRP A 15 6.04 -3.89 -7.64
CA TRP A 15 7.30 -3.49 -6.99
C TRP A 15 7.62 -4.30 -5.73
N TYR A 16 6.60 -4.58 -4.92
CA TYR A 16 6.77 -5.31 -3.67
C TYR A 16 6.54 -6.82 -3.81
N ASP A 17 6.26 -7.30 -5.02
CA ASP A 17 5.93 -8.71 -5.32
C ASP A 17 4.90 -9.28 -4.33
N GLY A 18 3.80 -8.52 -4.16
CA GLY A 18 2.91 -8.73 -3.03
C GLY A 18 1.52 -8.15 -3.20
N GLU A 19 0.65 -8.59 -2.31
CA GLU A 19 -0.73 -8.16 -2.22
C GLU A 19 -0.80 -6.76 -1.62
N VAL A 20 -1.72 -5.96 -2.13
CA VAL A 20 -2.06 -4.66 -1.54
C VAL A 20 -3.34 -4.83 -0.75
N PHE A 21 -3.33 -4.33 0.47
CA PHE A 21 -4.47 -4.34 1.38
C PHE A 21 -5.00 -2.94 1.57
N GLN A 22 -6.31 -2.78 1.67
CA GLN A 22 -6.96 -1.51 1.97
C GLN A 22 -7.68 -1.60 3.31
N ASP A 23 -7.52 -0.59 4.16
CA ASP A 23 -8.32 -0.43 5.37
C ASP A 23 -9.81 -0.32 5.01
N ILE A 24 -10.68 -1.03 5.72
CA ILE A 24 -12.12 -0.96 5.45
C ILE A 24 -12.74 0.38 5.90
N SER A 25 -12.09 1.06 6.85
CA SER A 25 -12.55 2.30 7.46
C SER A 25 -11.92 3.55 6.86
N SER A 26 -10.83 3.38 6.10
CA SER A 26 -10.07 4.47 5.50
C SER A 26 -9.51 4.09 4.13
N ASP A 27 -9.33 5.04 3.21
CA ASP A 27 -8.68 4.78 1.91
C ASP A 27 -7.14 4.57 2.04
N GLN A 28 -6.67 4.06 3.18
CA GLN A 28 -5.28 3.70 3.44
C GLN A 28 -4.94 2.35 2.82
N LEU A 29 -3.73 2.26 2.28
CA LEU A 29 -3.19 1.09 1.61
C LEU A 29 -2.00 0.53 2.39
N TYR A 30 -1.90 -0.79 2.46
CA TYR A 30 -0.79 -1.48 3.10
C TYR A 30 -0.18 -2.50 2.15
N VAL A 31 1.13 -2.61 2.19
CA VAL A 31 1.88 -3.61 1.43
C VAL A 31 2.99 -4.19 2.29
N TYR A 32 3.28 -5.47 2.09
CA TYR A 32 4.33 -6.15 2.82
C TYR A 32 5.65 -6.12 2.05
N ASP A 33 6.66 -5.44 2.59
CA ASP A 33 8.03 -5.41 2.06
C ASP A 33 8.78 -6.64 2.57
N ARG A 34 8.65 -7.76 1.83
CA ARG A 34 9.26 -9.06 2.17
C ARG A 34 10.77 -8.97 2.37
N SER A 35 11.45 -8.19 1.52
CA SER A 35 12.91 -8.02 1.55
C SER A 35 13.43 -7.41 2.86
N HIS A 36 12.61 -6.61 3.54
CA HIS A 36 12.96 -5.96 4.81
C HIS A 36 12.06 -6.41 5.97
N ASN A 37 11.20 -7.41 5.75
CA ASN A 37 10.28 -8.00 6.73
C ASN A 37 9.45 -6.95 7.50
N ARG A 38 8.76 -6.07 6.77
CA ARG A 38 8.01 -4.95 7.37
C ARG A 38 6.77 -4.57 6.57
N TRP A 39 5.80 -3.98 7.25
CA TRP A 39 4.61 -3.37 6.65
C TRP A 39 4.85 -1.91 6.31
N LEU A 40 4.37 -1.50 5.13
CA LEU A 40 4.42 -0.12 4.66
C LEU A 40 3.01 0.40 4.44
N HIS A 41 2.77 1.63 4.88
CA HIS A 41 1.51 2.34 4.72
C HIS A 41 1.65 3.39 3.61
N TYR A 42 0.69 3.34 2.69
CA TYR A 42 0.51 4.24 1.56
C TYR A 42 -0.90 4.84 1.58
N LYS A 43 -1.09 5.96 0.90
CA LYS A 43 -2.43 6.56 0.70
C LYS A 43 -2.57 7.14 -0.69
N TRP A 44 -3.78 7.16 -1.22
CA TRP A 44 -4.07 7.95 -2.41
C TRP A 44 -3.92 9.45 -2.12
N SER A 45 -3.34 10.18 -3.06
CA SER A 45 -3.39 11.63 -3.13
C SER A 45 -4.81 12.10 -3.46
N SER A 46 -5.09 13.38 -3.22
CA SER A 46 -6.41 13.95 -3.53
C SER A 46 -6.79 13.72 -4.99
N GLY A 47 -7.98 13.17 -5.23
CA GLY A 47 -8.43 12.80 -6.57
C GLY A 47 -7.83 11.50 -7.12
N ARG A 48 -7.21 10.66 -6.27
CA ARG A 48 -6.66 9.33 -6.61
C ARG A 48 -5.68 9.35 -7.79
N ARG A 49 -4.80 10.35 -7.82
CA ARG A 49 -3.81 10.50 -8.90
C ARG A 49 -2.53 9.72 -8.66
N GLU A 50 -2.11 9.62 -7.40
CA GLU A 50 -0.86 8.98 -7.00
C GLU A 50 -1.05 8.29 -5.66
N ILE A 51 -0.36 7.17 -5.45
CA ILE A 51 -0.28 6.46 -4.18
C ILE A 51 1.03 6.88 -3.51
N MET A 52 0.94 7.53 -2.35
CA MET A 52 2.08 8.15 -1.67
C MET A 52 2.43 7.41 -0.39
N PHE A 53 3.73 7.20 -0.16
CA PHE A 53 4.23 6.63 1.08
C PHE A 53 3.90 7.54 2.26
N VAL A 54 3.38 6.95 3.33
CA VAL A 54 3.06 7.66 4.58
C VAL A 54 4.10 7.30 5.63
N GLN A 55 4.19 6.02 5.98
CA GLN A 55 5.08 5.55 7.04
C GLN A 55 5.28 4.04 6.98
N GLN A 56 6.28 3.56 7.73
CA GLN A 56 6.36 2.14 8.09
C GLN A 56 5.38 1.87 9.23
N VAL A 57 4.67 0.74 9.17
CA VAL A 57 3.77 0.29 10.22
C VAL A 57 4.52 -0.66 11.15
N SER A 58 4.23 -0.58 12.45
CA SER A 58 4.74 -1.50 13.46
C SER A 58 3.55 -2.02 14.27
N GLY A 59 3.56 -3.32 14.58
CA GLY A 59 2.43 -3.99 15.22
C GLY A 59 1.42 -4.54 14.21
N ASP A 60 0.20 -4.79 14.70
CA ASP A 60 -0.86 -5.39 13.91
C ASP A 60 -1.49 -4.39 12.94
N LEU A 61 -1.92 -4.89 11.78
CA LEU A 61 -2.70 -4.12 10.84
C LEU A 61 -4.15 -3.95 11.34
N PRO A 62 -4.84 -2.85 10.96
CA PRO A 62 -6.27 -2.74 11.15
C PRO A 62 -7.02 -3.82 10.34
N LEU A 63 -8.34 -3.86 10.46
CA LEU A 63 -9.16 -4.72 9.61
C LEU A 63 -9.04 -4.24 8.16
N VAL A 64 -8.50 -5.10 7.30
CA VAL A 64 -8.21 -4.78 5.89
C VAL A 64 -8.85 -5.79 4.95
N THR A 65 -9.08 -5.36 3.71
CA THR A 65 -9.41 -6.23 2.58
C THR A 65 -8.29 -6.21 1.57
N GLN A 66 -8.05 -7.33 0.91
CA GLN A 66 -7.17 -7.35 -0.26
C GLN A 66 -7.83 -6.57 -1.41
N VAL A 67 -7.04 -5.78 -2.13
CA VAL A 67 -7.49 -5.02 -3.31
C VAL A 67 -6.65 -5.37 -4.53
N TYR A 68 -7.31 -5.44 -5.68
CA TYR A 68 -6.68 -5.78 -6.96
C TYR A 68 -6.73 -4.57 -7.90
N PRO A 69 -5.75 -4.44 -8.82
CA PRO A 69 -5.83 -3.47 -9.90
C PRO A 69 -7.11 -3.70 -10.73
N GLN A 70 -7.78 -2.62 -11.11
CA GLN A 70 -8.89 -2.69 -12.06
C GLN A 70 -8.30 -2.64 -13.48
N TYR A 71 -8.66 -3.62 -14.31
CA TYR A 71 -8.28 -3.70 -15.72
C TYR A 71 -9.09 -2.72 -16.59
#